data_AF-A0A3Q9EPW2-F1
#
_entry.id   AF-A0A3Q9EPW2-F1
#
_cell.length_a   1.000
_cell.length_b   1.000
_cell.length_c   1.000
_cell.angle_alpha   90.00
_cell.angle_beta   90.00
_cell.angle_gamma   90.00
#
_symmetry.space_group_name_H-M   'P 1'
#
loop_
_entity.id
_entity.type
_entity.pdbx_description
1 polymer ?
#
loop_
_entity_poly.entity_id
_entity_poly.type
_entity_poly.pdbx_seq_one_letter_code
_entity_poly.pdbx_strand_id
1 'polypeptide(L)'
;MKETTVTRLPLQAVLFDMDGTLVDTERLWWEAVEHVAGRALTEADEADVLGRPVEYTAAWLAAATGARADALADELHREFADRVRAGIVPRPGALDLLDALAREGVPTALVTASPRAVADTVLAALGGASRFAVSVTADDTEHTKPAPDPYLAACRALGVDPSGCVAVEDTETGVASAEAAGCTVLAVPSLAPIEAVPGRTVEASLEGITPSALRSLLPYRLRVMTWNLWYGGTKVHDHRAKQLKVIAETDADVVGLQETYGTAAEELAGALGWYHHRAGENLGVISRYPITARFGDPDVGFYGAAGVRVRVHEGAEVDVWTVHLDYKEYGPYVTDGDPTAHEGVRLAQLRDALGRVDDRVPVVLVGDFNSPSHLDRPGVDWPVTKAAEEAGLRDSYREAHPDPVAHPGHTWSPIHPVREDGSGRPEPQDRIDFVLHRGLGVLDSETYVSGRPRPWPHVEDNDWPSDHAAVITTFSLGNRAASV
;
A
#
# COMPACT_ATOMS: atom_id res chain seq x y z
N MET A 1 -0.82 8.34 -30.13
CA MET A 1 -0.60 8.63 -28.70
C MET A 1 -0.02 7.37 -28.09
N LYS A 2 1.05 7.46 -27.29
CA LYS A 2 1.58 6.29 -26.57
C LYS A 2 0.51 5.82 -25.58
N GLU A 3 0.04 4.59 -25.69
CA GLU A 3 -0.89 4.00 -24.74
C GLU A 3 -0.07 3.62 -23.50
N THR A 4 -0.04 4.49 -22.50
CA THR A 4 0.67 4.22 -21.25
C THR A 4 -0.17 3.23 -20.45
N THR A 5 0.34 2.01 -20.27
CA THR A 5 -0.30 1.03 -19.39
C THR A 5 -0.22 1.53 -17.96
N VAL A 6 -1.36 1.88 -17.38
CA VAL A 6 -1.46 2.29 -15.98
C VAL A 6 -1.43 1.03 -15.11
N THR A 7 -0.58 1.01 -14.09
CA THR A 7 -0.41 -0.17 -13.23
C THR A 7 -1.32 -0.06 -12.00
N ARG A 8 -2.33 -0.92 -11.90
CA ARG A 8 -3.06 -1.17 -10.64
C ARG A 8 -2.31 -2.19 -9.79
N LEU A 9 -2.60 -2.22 -8.48
CA LEU A 9 -2.18 -3.35 -7.65
C LEU A 9 -2.78 -4.65 -8.19
N PRO A 10 -2.03 -5.76 -8.16
CA PRO A 10 -2.56 -7.05 -8.52
C PRO A 10 -3.61 -7.49 -7.48
N LEU A 11 -4.72 -8.08 -7.94
CA LEU A 11 -5.67 -8.75 -7.05
C LEU A 11 -5.04 -10.02 -6.51
N GLN A 12 -4.66 -9.98 -5.23
CA GLN A 12 -4.01 -11.07 -4.52
C GLN A 12 -5.02 -12.02 -3.89
N ALA A 13 -6.14 -11.51 -3.37
CA ALA A 13 -7.23 -12.31 -2.82
C ALA A 13 -8.56 -11.55 -2.78
N VAL A 14 -9.66 -12.31 -2.58
CA VAL A 14 -10.98 -11.75 -2.26
C VAL A 14 -11.45 -12.30 -0.91
N LEU A 15 -11.81 -11.41 0.00
CA LEU A 15 -12.17 -11.74 1.38
C LEU A 15 -13.67 -11.51 1.55
N PHE A 16 -14.45 -12.57 1.68
CA PHE A 16 -15.91 -12.47 1.74
C PHE A 16 -16.38 -12.52 3.18
N ASP A 17 -17.22 -11.57 3.57
CA ASP A 17 -18.15 -11.81 4.66
C ASP A 17 -19.15 -12.93 4.32
N MET A 18 -19.80 -13.49 5.34
CA MET A 18 -20.73 -14.59 5.21
C MET A 18 -22.19 -14.15 5.19
N ASP A 19 -22.64 -13.55 6.29
CA ASP A 19 -24.05 -13.32 6.62
C ASP A 19 -24.54 -12.06 5.90
N GLY A 20 -25.57 -12.17 5.06
CA GLY A 20 -26.04 -11.06 4.21
C GLY A 20 -25.18 -10.79 2.98
N THR A 21 -23.90 -11.20 3.00
CA THR A 21 -22.97 -11.10 1.86
C THR A 21 -23.03 -12.30 0.91
N LEU A 22 -22.72 -13.51 1.40
CA LEU A 22 -22.71 -14.74 0.58
C LEU A 22 -24.01 -15.52 0.70
N VAL A 23 -24.64 -15.46 1.87
CA VAL A 23 -25.86 -16.21 2.19
C VAL A 23 -26.86 -15.30 2.89
N ASP A 24 -28.14 -15.50 2.60
CA ASP A 24 -29.21 -14.76 3.26
C ASP A 24 -29.60 -15.46 4.58
N THR A 25 -28.73 -15.36 5.58
CA THR A 25 -28.95 -15.95 6.92
C THR A 25 -29.99 -15.17 7.72
N GLU A 26 -30.14 -13.87 7.46
CA GLU A 26 -31.14 -13.04 8.13
C GLU A 26 -32.56 -13.43 7.77
N ARG A 27 -32.83 -13.78 6.51
CA ARG A 27 -34.11 -14.37 6.13
C ARG A 27 -34.36 -15.69 6.85
N LEU A 28 -33.36 -16.56 6.96
CA LEU A 28 -33.49 -17.82 7.70
C LEU A 28 -33.77 -17.58 9.19
N TRP A 29 -33.14 -16.55 9.77
CA TRP A 29 -33.38 -16.12 11.15
C TRP A 29 -34.79 -15.56 11.34
N TRP A 30 -35.23 -14.68 10.44
CA TRP A 30 -36.59 -14.13 10.45
C TRP A 30 -37.64 -15.24 10.42
N GLU A 31 -37.51 -16.17 9.48
CA GLU A 31 -38.45 -17.28 9.36
C GLU A 31 -38.37 -18.26 10.55
N ALA A 32 -37.20 -18.39 11.20
CA ALA A 32 -37.06 -19.14 12.46
C ALA A 32 -37.83 -18.46 13.60
N VAL A 33 -37.70 -17.15 13.73
CA VAL A 33 -38.42 -16.38 14.75
C VAL A 33 -39.92 -16.39 14.47
N GLU A 34 -40.38 -16.30 13.22
CA GLU A 34 -41.80 -16.48 12.87
C GLU A 34 -42.34 -17.84 13.31
N HIS A 35 -41.56 -18.89 13.10
CA HIS A 35 -41.93 -20.24 13.51
C HIS A 35 -42.08 -20.34 15.03
N VAL A 36 -41.07 -19.89 15.79
CA VAL A 36 -41.07 -19.93 17.25
C VAL A 36 -42.12 -18.98 17.85
N ALA A 37 -42.36 -17.83 17.23
CA ALA A 37 -43.39 -16.87 17.64
C ALA A 37 -44.81 -17.38 17.33
N GLY A 38 -44.95 -18.36 16.44
CA GLY A 38 -46.24 -18.87 15.97
C GLY A 38 -47.07 -17.84 15.20
N ARG A 39 -46.42 -16.79 14.67
CA ARG A 39 -47.06 -15.71 13.90
C ARG A 39 -46.11 -15.18 12.83
N ALA A 40 -46.68 -14.59 11.78
CA ALA A 40 -45.92 -13.76 10.87
C ALA A 40 -45.38 -12.52 11.63
N LEU A 41 -44.14 -12.18 11.34
CA LEU A 41 -43.52 -10.95 11.80
C LEU A 41 -43.83 -9.82 10.83
N THR A 42 -43.71 -8.59 11.31
CA THR A 42 -43.95 -7.36 10.54
C THR A 42 -42.75 -6.43 10.68
N GLU A 43 -42.68 -5.37 9.88
CA GLU A 43 -41.63 -4.33 9.97
C GLU A 43 -41.47 -3.76 11.39
N ALA A 44 -42.54 -3.75 12.20
CA ALA A 44 -42.48 -3.31 13.58
C ALA A 44 -41.66 -4.22 14.51
N ASP A 45 -41.41 -5.47 14.11
CA ASP A 45 -40.63 -6.45 14.86
C ASP A 45 -39.13 -6.39 14.51
N GLU A 46 -38.76 -5.70 13.44
CA GLU A 46 -37.41 -5.73 12.86
C GLU A 46 -36.31 -5.35 13.86
N ALA A 47 -36.53 -4.29 14.63
CA ALA A 47 -35.56 -3.78 15.61
C ALA A 47 -35.28 -4.74 16.78
N ASP A 48 -36.15 -5.74 16.98
CA ASP A 48 -36.06 -6.75 18.05
C ASP A 48 -35.61 -8.13 17.52
N VAL A 49 -35.59 -8.30 16.20
CA VAL A 49 -35.30 -9.57 15.53
C VAL A 49 -33.97 -9.51 14.78
N LEU A 50 -33.73 -8.49 13.97
CA LEU A 50 -32.52 -8.39 13.14
C LEU A 50 -31.38 -7.70 13.91
N GLY A 51 -30.15 -8.20 13.73
CA GLY A 51 -28.96 -7.65 14.41
C GLY A 51 -28.94 -7.81 15.93
N ARG A 52 -29.77 -8.69 16.51
CA ARG A 52 -29.85 -8.96 17.95
C ARG A 52 -29.27 -10.32 18.32
N PRO A 53 -28.64 -10.45 19.51
CA PRO A 53 -28.32 -11.76 20.07
C PRO A 53 -29.58 -12.61 20.24
N VAL A 54 -29.47 -13.93 20.08
CA VAL A 54 -30.60 -14.87 20.22
C VAL A 54 -31.29 -14.70 21.57
N GLU A 55 -30.54 -14.47 22.64
CA GLU A 55 -31.05 -14.28 23.99
C GLU A 55 -31.92 -13.02 24.11
N TYR A 56 -31.59 -11.96 23.36
CA TYR A 56 -32.39 -10.75 23.31
C TYR A 56 -33.74 -11.03 22.65
N THR A 57 -33.73 -11.62 21.45
CA THR A 57 -34.95 -11.95 20.72
C THR A 57 -35.81 -12.95 21.50
N ALA A 58 -35.19 -13.92 22.18
CA ALA A 58 -35.88 -14.85 23.07
C ALA A 58 -36.55 -14.15 24.26
N ALA A 59 -35.88 -13.17 24.88
CA ALA A 59 -36.45 -12.37 25.97
C ALA A 59 -37.62 -11.49 25.49
N TRP A 60 -37.51 -10.91 24.29
CA TRP A 60 -38.57 -10.15 23.65
C TRP A 60 -39.80 -11.02 23.36
N LEU A 61 -39.60 -12.21 22.76
CA LEU A 61 -40.67 -13.19 22.55
C LEU A 61 -41.30 -13.65 23.87
N ALA A 62 -40.48 -13.88 24.91
CA ALA A 62 -40.95 -14.25 26.23
C ALA A 62 -41.86 -13.16 26.84
N ALA A 63 -41.50 -11.88 26.66
CA ALA A 63 -42.32 -10.76 27.13
C ALA A 63 -43.68 -10.70 26.41
N ALA A 64 -43.72 -11.06 25.11
CA ALA A 64 -44.94 -11.07 24.33
C ALA A 64 -45.85 -12.30 24.61
N THR A 65 -45.26 -13.45 24.89
CA THR A 65 -45.97 -14.75 24.98
C THR A 65 -46.17 -15.27 26.40
N GLY A 66 -45.39 -14.78 27.37
CA GLY A 66 -45.32 -15.32 28.74
C GLY A 66 -44.53 -16.62 28.86
N ALA A 67 -43.89 -17.09 27.79
CA ALA A 67 -43.02 -18.28 27.82
C ALA A 67 -41.69 -17.99 28.54
N ARG A 68 -40.91 -19.05 28.81
CA ARG A 68 -39.58 -18.90 29.40
C ARG A 68 -38.55 -18.53 28.33
N ALA A 69 -37.79 -17.47 28.57
CA ALA A 69 -36.79 -16.97 27.63
C ALA A 69 -35.67 -18.00 27.32
N ASP A 70 -35.24 -18.80 28.30
CA ASP A 70 -34.20 -19.81 28.08
C ASP A 70 -34.68 -20.94 27.14
N ALA A 71 -35.92 -21.41 27.35
CA ALA A 71 -36.51 -22.41 26.47
C ALA A 71 -36.72 -21.90 25.04
N LEU A 72 -37.13 -20.62 24.89
CA LEU A 72 -37.25 -19.98 23.59
C LEU A 72 -35.89 -19.79 22.91
N ALA A 73 -34.85 -19.44 23.66
CA ALA A 73 -33.49 -19.34 23.11
C ALA A 73 -33.00 -20.70 22.59
N ASP A 74 -33.22 -21.78 23.35
CA ASP A 74 -32.88 -23.15 22.91
C ASP A 74 -33.68 -23.60 21.68
N GLU A 75 -34.93 -23.15 21.54
CA GLU A 75 -35.77 -23.42 20.38
C GLU A 75 -35.33 -22.61 19.16
N LEU A 76 -35.07 -21.31 19.32
CA LEU A 76 -34.54 -20.43 18.27
C LEU A 76 -33.19 -20.94 17.74
N HIS A 77 -32.26 -21.32 18.62
CA HIS A 77 -30.98 -21.91 18.22
C HIS A 77 -31.18 -23.18 17.38
N ARG A 78 -32.11 -24.06 17.78
CA ARG A 78 -32.39 -25.30 17.04
C ARG A 78 -33.05 -25.01 15.68
N GLU A 79 -34.09 -24.20 15.66
CA GLU A 79 -34.84 -23.88 14.44
C GLU A 79 -33.95 -23.17 13.41
N PHE A 80 -33.16 -22.19 13.84
CA PHE A 80 -32.20 -21.51 12.98
C PHE A 80 -31.16 -22.50 12.43
N ALA A 81 -30.56 -23.33 13.30
CA ALA A 81 -29.58 -24.31 12.86
C ALA A 81 -30.17 -25.39 11.92
N ASP A 82 -31.43 -25.78 12.11
CA ASP A 82 -32.14 -26.72 11.24
C ASP A 82 -32.39 -26.10 9.85
N ARG A 83 -32.79 -24.83 9.79
CA ARG A 83 -32.97 -24.08 8.52
C ARG A 83 -31.67 -23.89 7.76
N VAL A 84 -30.60 -23.50 8.46
CA VAL A 84 -29.25 -23.44 7.88
C VAL A 84 -28.84 -24.81 7.34
N ARG A 85 -29.18 -25.92 8.01
CA ARG A 85 -28.90 -27.27 7.48
C ARG A 85 -29.79 -27.68 6.31
N ALA A 86 -31.05 -27.23 6.27
CA ALA A 86 -32.04 -27.66 5.30
C ALA A 86 -31.95 -26.93 3.96
N GLY A 87 -31.43 -25.70 3.92
CA GLY A 87 -31.29 -24.96 2.67
C GLY A 87 -30.64 -23.61 2.87
N ILE A 88 -29.32 -23.56 2.71
CA ILE A 88 -28.61 -22.29 2.55
C ILE A 88 -28.97 -21.73 1.19
N VAL A 89 -29.44 -20.48 1.17
CA VAL A 89 -29.74 -19.74 -0.05
C VAL A 89 -28.59 -18.77 -0.32
N PRO A 90 -27.74 -19.04 -1.32
CA PRO A 90 -26.71 -18.10 -1.72
C PRO A 90 -27.34 -16.78 -2.20
N ARG A 91 -26.68 -15.67 -1.90
CA ARG A 91 -27.06 -14.35 -2.42
C ARG A 91 -26.90 -14.35 -3.95
N PRO A 92 -27.75 -13.59 -4.69
CA PRO A 92 -27.66 -13.53 -6.15
C PRO A 92 -26.26 -13.17 -6.63
N GLY A 93 -25.69 -13.98 -7.53
CA GLY A 93 -24.34 -13.81 -8.08
C GLY A 93 -23.18 -14.35 -7.22
N ALA A 94 -23.41 -14.73 -5.95
CA ALA A 94 -22.34 -15.18 -5.06
C ALA A 94 -21.59 -16.42 -5.58
N LEU A 95 -22.32 -17.46 -6.01
CA LEU A 95 -21.71 -18.68 -6.54
C LEU A 95 -20.98 -18.44 -7.86
N ASP A 96 -21.55 -17.64 -8.75
CA ASP A 96 -20.95 -17.31 -10.05
C ASP A 96 -19.63 -16.56 -9.88
N LEU A 97 -19.56 -15.61 -8.94
CA LEU A 97 -18.34 -14.89 -8.62
C LEU A 97 -17.29 -15.81 -8.01
N LEU A 98 -17.65 -16.64 -7.03
CA LEU A 98 -16.71 -17.59 -6.43
C LEU A 98 -16.16 -18.58 -7.47
N ASP A 99 -17.01 -19.10 -8.36
CA ASP A 99 -16.59 -19.98 -9.45
C ASP A 99 -15.68 -19.27 -10.46
N ALA A 100 -15.93 -17.97 -10.73
CA ALA A 100 -15.06 -17.17 -11.57
C ALA A 100 -13.68 -16.94 -10.95
N LEU A 101 -13.61 -16.64 -9.66
CA LEU A 101 -12.36 -16.48 -8.92
C LEU A 101 -11.57 -17.78 -8.87
N ALA A 102 -12.22 -18.91 -8.60
CA ALA A 102 -11.59 -20.23 -8.61
C ALA A 102 -11.00 -20.59 -9.98
N ARG A 103 -11.72 -20.31 -11.08
CA ARG A 103 -11.22 -20.52 -12.46
C ARG A 103 -9.99 -19.68 -12.79
N GLU A 104 -9.89 -18.47 -12.24
CA GLU A 104 -8.72 -17.59 -12.42
C GLU A 104 -7.61 -17.86 -11.41
N GLY A 105 -7.81 -18.78 -10.46
CA GLY A 105 -6.85 -19.07 -9.40
C GLY A 105 -6.65 -17.94 -8.41
N VAL A 106 -7.65 -17.06 -8.25
CA VAL A 106 -7.63 -16.01 -7.22
C VAL A 106 -8.04 -16.62 -5.88
N PRO A 107 -7.17 -16.64 -4.86
CA PRO A 107 -7.50 -17.15 -3.54
C PRO A 107 -8.67 -16.39 -2.93
N THR A 108 -9.55 -17.11 -2.23
CA THR A 108 -10.62 -16.49 -1.45
C THR A 108 -10.58 -16.94 0.00
N ALA A 109 -11.03 -16.06 0.90
CA ALA A 109 -11.26 -16.40 2.30
C ALA A 109 -12.66 -16.02 2.73
N LEU A 110 -13.21 -16.78 3.67
CA LEU A 110 -14.40 -16.40 4.42
C LEU A 110 -13.98 -15.66 5.70
N VAL A 111 -14.58 -14.52 6.01
CA VAL A 111 -14.29 -13.70 7.20
C VAL A 111 -15.60 -13.30 7.87
N THR A 112 -15.98 -13.97 8.95
CA THR A 112 -17.30 -13.80 9.60
C THR A 112 -17.19 -13.56 11.11
N ALA A 113 -18.17 -12.85 11.66
CA ALA A 113 -18.37 -12.74 13.11
C ALA A 113 -19.18 -13.92 13.69
N SER A 114 -19.61 -14.87 12.86
CA SER A 114 -20.30 -16.09 13.29
C SER A 114 -19.33 -17.12 13.91
N PRO A 115 -19.81 -17.98 14.84
CA PRO A 115 -19.01 -19.08 15.39
C PRO A 115 -18.60 -20.11 14.33
N ARG A 116 -17.50 -20.81 14.60
CA ARG A 116 -16.90 -21.85 13.73
C ARG A 116 -17.89 -22.89 13.23
N ALA A 117 -18.75 -23.41 14.11
CA ALA A 117 -19.72 -24.44 13.76
C ALA A 117 -20.74 -23.99 12.69
N VAL A 118 -21.14 -22.72 12.73
CA VAL A 118 -22.07 -22.13 11.75
C VAL A 118 -21.34 -21.93 10.43
N ALA A 119 -20.15 -21.31 10.47
CA ALA A 119 -19.33 -21.07 9.30
C ALA A 119 -18.98 -22.37 8.54
N ASP A 120 -18.64 -23.44 9.25
CA ASP A 120 -18.30 -24.74 8.64
C ASP A 120 -19.50 -25.36 7.91
N THR A 121 -20.72 -25.18 8.45
CA THR A 121 -21.96 -25.61 7.79
C THR A 121 -22.19 -24.82 6.50
N VAL A 122 -21.96 -23.50 6.54
CA VAL A 122 -22.11 -22.62 5.39
C VAL A 122 -21.07 -22.92 4.31
N LEU A 123 -19.80 -23.06 4.70
CA LEU A 123 -18.73 -23.45 3.81
C LEU A 123 -19.04 -24.77 3.10
N ALA A 124 -19.53 -25.79 3.82
CA ALA A 124 -19.88 -27.07 3.22
C ALA A 124 -20.94 -26.93 2.11
N ALA A 125 -21.95 -26.08 2.31
CA ALA A 125 -22.97 -25.82 1.28
C ALA A 125 -22.46 -24.97 0.12
N LEU A 126 -21.51 -24.06 0.38
CA LEU A 126 -20.90 -23.20 -0.63
C LEU A 126 -19.71 -23.85 -1.34
N GLY A 127 -19.45 -25.16 -1.16
CA GLY A 127 -18.37 -25.89 -1.86
C GLY A 127 -17.04 -25.98 -1.11
N GLY A 128 -16.95 -25.38 0.08
CA GLY A 128 -15.87 -25.56 1.04
C GLY A 128 -14.49 -25.26 0.44
N ALA A 129 -13.56 -26.20 0.62
CA ALA A 129 -12.17 -26.05 0.22
C ALA A 129 -11.94 -25.89 -1.30
N SER A 130 -12.94 -26.18 -2.15
CA SER A 130 -12.80 -25.93 -3.60
C SER A 130 -12.97 -24.45 -3.96
N ARG A 131 -13.56 -23.64 -3.05
CA ARG A 131 -13.80 -22.21 -3.27
C ARG A 131 -13.03 -21.34 -2.29
N PHE A 132 -12.87 -21.78 -1.03
CA PHE A 132 -12.21 -21.04 0.04
C PHE A 132 -10.90 -21.68 0.44
N ALA A 133 -9.82 -20.90 0.38
CA ALA A 133 -8.50 -21.34 0.84
C ALA A 133 -8.35 -21.21 2.37
N VAL A 134 -9.03 -20.23 2.97
CA VAL A 134 -8.99 -19.92 4.41
C VAL A 134 -10.39 -19.53 4.89
N SER A 135 -10.68 -19.76 6.17
CA SER A 135 -11.84 -19.18 6.84
C SER A 135 -11.45 -18.64 8.21
N VAL A 136 -11.86 -17.42 8.52
CA VAL A 136 -11.68 -16.75 9.81
C VAL A 136 -13.06 -16.48 10.40
N THR A 137 -13.25 -16.88 11.65
CA THR A 137 -14.50 -16.75 12.43
C THR A 137 -14.25 -15.98 13.71
N ALA A 138 -15.33 -15.70 14.45
CA ALA A 138 -15.22 -15.07 15.76
C ALA A 138 -14.32 -15.84 16.75
N ASP A 139 -14.16 -17.16 16.55
CA ASP A 139 -13.35 -18.01 17.42
C ASP A 139 -11.83 -17.87 17.15
N ASP A 140 -11.42 -17.26 16.04
CA ASP A 140 -10.02 -17.21 15.58
C ASP A 140 -9.30 -15.90 15.91
N THR A 141 -10.02 -14.89 16.39
CA THR A 141 -9.48 -13.55 16.65
C THR A 141 -9.93 -13.01 17.99
N GLU A 142 -9.04 -12.29 18.68
CA GLU A 142 -9.34 -11.68 19.98
C GLU A 142 -10.43 -10.59 19.86
N HIS A 143 -10.37 -9.76 18.82
CA HIS A 143 -11.35 -8.73 18.53
C HIS A 143 -12.07 -9.01 17.22
N THR A 144 -13.41 -9.05 17.26
CA THR A 144 -14.23 -9.19 16.06
C THR A 144 -14.50 -7.83 15.39
N LYS A 145 -15.18 -7.84 14.24
CA LYS A 145 -15.64 -6.64 13.51
C LYS A 145 -16.32 -5.67 14.50
N PRO A 146 -15.97 -4.36 14.54
CA PRO A 146 -15.27 -3.58 13.51
C PRO A 146 -13.74 -3.55 13.65
N ALA A 147 -13.14 -4.31 14.55
CA ALA A 147 -11.68 -4.39 14.63
C ALA A 147 -11.09 -5.02 13.35
N PRO A 148 -9.90 -4.63 12.89
CA PRO A 148 -9.31 -5.14 11.65
C PRO A 148 -8.79 -6.58 11.76
N ASP A 149 -8.70 -7.12 12.97
CA ASP A 149 -8.08 -8.41 13.29
C ASP A 149 -8.54 -9.57 12.39
N PRO A 150 -9.85 -9.75 12.08
CA PRO A 150 -10.32 -10.86 11.24
C PRO A 150 -9.77 -10.82 9.81
N TYR A 151 -9.78 -9.64 9.18
CA TYR A 151 -9.26 -9.46 7.83
C TYR A 151 -7.73 -9.57 7.79
N LEU A 152 -7.04 -8.99 8.77
CA LEU A 152 -5.58 -9.15 8.88
C LEU A 152 -5.18 -10.61 9.11
N ALA A 153 -5.97 -11.38 9.88
CA ALA A 153 -5.74 -12.80 10.07
C ALA A 153 -5.92 -13.59 8.76
N ALA A 154 -6.94 -13.27 7.97
CA ALA A 154 -7.16 -13.89 6.66
C ALA A 154 -5.99 -13.59 5.69
N CYS A 155 -5.56 -12.32 5.60
CA CYS A 155 -4.42 -11.93 4.78
C CYS A 155 -3.13 -12.65 5.19
N ARG A 156 -2.84 -12.74 6.50
CA ARG A 156 -1.68 -13.48 7.02
C ARG A 156 -1.73 -14.96 6.68
N ALA A 157 -2.90 -15.59 6.81
CA ALA A 157 -3.06 -17.01 6.51
C ALA A 157 -2.91 -17.32 5.00
N LEU A 158 -3.30 -16.37 4.13
CA LEU A 158 -3.11 -16.46 2.69
C LEU A 158 -1.71 -16.03 2.22
N GLY A 159 -0.95 -15.31 3.05
CA GLY A 159 0.35 -14.74 2.68
C GLY A 159 0.24 -13.59 1.68
N VAL A 160 -0.81 -12.78 1.78
CA VAL A 160 -1.11 -11.66 0.87
C VAL A 160 -1.10 -10.32 1.60
N ASP A 161 -0.86 -9.25 0.84
CA ASP A 161 -0.94 -7.87 1.34
C ASP A 161 -2.40 -7.36 1.32
N PRO A 162 -2.92 -6.77 2.41
CA PRO A 162 -4.28 -6.24 2.45
C PRO A 162 -4.59 -5.23 1.35
N SER A 163 -3.63 -4.40 0.92
CA SER A 163 -3.83 -3.41 -0.16
C SER A 163 -4.10 -4.03 -1.53
N GLY A 164 -3.70 -5.30 -1.71
CA GLY A 164 -3.99 -6.11 -2.90
C GLY A 164 -5.26 -6.96 -2.77
N CYS A 165 -6.03 -6.79 -1.69
CA CYS A 165 -7.24 -7.56 -1.42
C CYS A 165 -8.50 -6.72 -1.64
N VAL A 166 -9.56 -7.38 -2.11
CA VAL A 166 -10.92 -6.82 -2.10
C VAL A 166 -11.74 -7.56 -1.05
N ALA A 167 -12.24 -6.84 -0.05
CA ALA A 167 -13.21 -7.35 0.89
C ALA A 167 -14.63 -7.12 0.36
N VAL A 168 -15.50 -8.12 0.48
CA VAL A 168 -16.91 -8.05 0.11
C VAL A 168 -17.73 -8.11 1.39
N GLU A 169 -18.54 -7.08 1.65
CA GLU A 169 -19.24 -6.86 2.92
C GLU A 169 -20.63 -6.29 2.71
N ASP A 170 -21.54 -6.50 3.66
CA ASP A 170 -22.93 -6.01 3.59
C ASP A 170 -23.29 -5.04 4.73
N THR A 171 -22.45 -4.92 5.77
CA THR A 171 -22.68 -4.07 6.95
C THR A 171 -21.61 -3.01 7.16
N GLU A 172 -21.96 -1.85 7.73
CA GLU A 172 -20.98 -0.80 8.08
C GLU A 172 -19.89 -1.29 9.05
N THR A 173 -20.24 -2.20 9.96
CA THR A 173 -19.29 -2.75 10.94
C THR A 173 -18.23 -3.60 10.25
N GLY A 174 -18.63 -4.43 9.29
CA GLY A 174 -17.71 -5.23 8.51
C GLY A 174 -16.89 -4.42 7.51
N VAL A 175 -17.52 -3.46 6.84
CA VAL A 175 -16.83 -2.48 6.00
C VAL A 175 -15.74 -1.74 6.79
N ALA A 176 -16.05 -1.23 7.98
CA ALA A 176 -15.07 -0.55 8.83
C ALA A 176 -13.90 -1.46 9.24
N SER A 177 -14.17 -2.74 9.50
CA SER A 177 -13.15 -3.76 9.79
C SER A 177 -12.20 -3.96 8.60
N ALA A 178 -12.75 -4.13 7.40
CA ALA A 178 -11.97 -4.33 6.18
C ALA A 178 -11.12 -3.09 5.81
N GLU A 179 -11.70 -1.90 5.91
CA GLU A 179 -11.00 -0.63 5.65
C GLU A 179 -9.86 -0.40 6.66
N ALA A 180 -10.11 -0.66 7.95
CA ALA A 180 -9.08 -0.56 8.98
C ALA A 180 -7.94 -1.58 8.78
N ALA A 181 -8.22 -2.71 8.14
CA ALA A 181 -7.20 -3.69 7.74
C ALA A 181 -6.41 -3.27 6.48
N GLY A 182 -6.84 -2.21 5.78
CA GLY A 182 -6.20 -1.72 4.55
C GLY A 182 -6.73 -2.35 3.26
N CYS A 183 -7.86 -3.07 3.31
CA CYS A 183 -8.47 -3.67 2.12
C CYS A 183 -9.26 -2.65 1.30
N THR A 184 -9.34 -2.87 -0.02
CA THR A 184 -10.36 -2.22 -0.85
C THR A 184 -11.71 -2.89 -0.56
N VAL A 185 -12.80 -2.12 -0.49
CA VAL A 185 -14.12 -2.69 -0.15
C VAL A 185 -15.09 -2.62 -1.33
N LEU A 186 -15.74 -3.75 -1.60
CA LEU A 186 -16.99 -3.83 -2.35
C LEU A 186 -18.12 -4.10 -1.35
N ALA A 187 -18.90 -3.08 -1.04
CA ALA A 187 -20.07 -3.19 -0.20
C ALA A 187 -21.29 -3.63 -1.02
N VAL A 188 -22.04 -4.61 -0.54
CA VAL A 188 -23.29 -5.11 -1.12
C VAL A 188 -24.36 -5.12 -0.03
N PRO A 189 -24.97 -3.96 0.28
CA PRO A 189 -25.90 -3.80 1.38
C PRO A 189 -27.03 -4.84 1.39
N SER A 190 -27.31 -5.40 2.57
CA SER A 190 -28.39 -6.35 2.81
C SER A 190 -29.64 -5.64 3.38
N LEU A 191 -29.50 -4.97 4.52
CA LEU A 191 -30.58 -4.28 5.23
C LEU A 191 -30.42 -2.76 5.24
N ALA A 192 -29.27 -2.30 5.72
CA ALA A 192 -29.00 -0.89 5.94
C ALA A 192 -28.21 -0.32 4.77
N PRO A 193 -28.52 0.89 4.30
CA PRO A 193 -27.75 1.53 3.23
C PRO A 193 -26.32 1.79 3.70
N ILE A 194 -25.36 1.62 2.79
CA ILE A 194 -23.95 1.97 2.99
C ILE A 194 -23.60 3.08 2.01
N GLU A 195 -22.96 4.15 2.50
CA GLU A 195 -22.49 5.24 1.65
C GLU A 195 -21.22 4.84 0.89
N ALA A 196 -21.18 5.18 -0.40
CA ALA A 196 -19.98 5.05 -1.23
C ALA A 196 -18.99 6.18 -0.92
N VAL A 197 -17.73 5.83 -0.69
CA VAL A 197 -16.65 6.76 -0.39
C VAL A 197 -15.37 6.31 -1.12
N PRO A 198 -14.34 7.16 -1.29
CA PRO A 198 -13.09 6.72 -1.91
C PRO A 198 -12.52 5.46 -1.22
N GLY A 199 -12.29 4.39 -1.99
CA GLY A 199 -11.85 3.08 -1.47
C GLY A 199 -12.98 2.08 -1.19
N ARG A 200 -14.25 2.53 -1.25
CA ARG A 200 -15.45 1.71 -1.05
C ARG A 200 -16.42 1.87 -2.21
N THR A 201 -16.61 0.79 -2.95
CA THR A 201 -17.62 0.71 -4.02
C THR A 201 -18.88 0.06 -3.47
N VAL A 202 -20.06 0.57 -3.82
CA VAL A 202 -21.34 0.03 -3.36
C VAL A 202 -22.09 -0.51 -4.57
N GLU A 203 -22.48 -1.78 -4.52
CA GLU A 203 -23.28 -2.44 -5.55
C GLU A 203 -24.56 -3.03 -4.93
N ALA A 204 -25.62 -3.14 -5.71
CA ALA A 204 -26.90 -3.66 -5.22
C ALA A 204 -26.93 -5.19 -5.06
N SER A 205 -26.10 -5.90 -5.82
CA SER A 205 -25.97 -7.36 -5.77
C SER A 205 -24.59 -7.81 -6.28
N LEU A 206 -24.28 -9.10 -6.11
CA LEU A 206 -23.09 -9.72 -6.70
C LEU A 206 -23.32 -10.16 -8.16
N GLU A 207 -24.52 -9.98 -8.72
CA GLU A 207 -24.81 -10.37 -10.10
C GLU A 207 -23.99 -9.52 -11.09
N GLY A 208 -23.30 -10.20 -12.00
CA GLY A 208 -22.46 -9.54 -13.01
C GLY A 208 -21.13 -9.00 -12.47
N ILE A 209 -20.84 -9.12 -11.18
CA ILE A 209 -19.51 -8.83 -10.63
C ILE A 209 -18.54 -9.89 -11.13
N THR A 210 -17.41 -9.45 -11.66
CA THR A 210 -16.37 -10.32 -12.23
C THR A 210 -15.02 -10.08 -11.57
N PRO A 211 -14.07 -11.03 -11.65
CA PRO A 211 -12.70 -10.79 -11.19
C PRO A 211 -12.05 -9.55 -11.85
N SER A 212 -12.36 -9.28 -13.12
CA SER A 212 -11.91 -8.05 -13.80
C SER A 212 -12.50 -6.79 -13.17
N ALA A 213 -13.77 -6.80 -12.76
CA ALA A 213 -14.37 -5.69 -12.04
C ALA A 213 -13.67 -5.46 -10.70
N LEU A 214 -13.41 -6.53 -9.93
CA LEU A 214 -12.69 -6.44 -8.65
C LEU A 214 -11.26 -5.89 -8.84
N ARG A 215 -10.52 -6.34 -9.86
CA ARG A 215 -9.20 -5.77 -10.21
C ARG A 215 -9.26 -4.27 -10.51
N SER A 216 -10.37 -3.79 -11.06
CA SER A 216 -10.54 -2.36 -11.36
C SER A 216 -10.80 -1.50 -10.12
N LEU A 217 -11.21 -2.11 -9.00
CA LEU A 217 -11.41 -1.42 -7.73
C LEU A 217 -10.11 -1.14 -6.98
N LEU A 218 -9.07 -1.95 -7.23
CA LEU A 218 -7.81 -1.84 -6.51
C LEU A 218 -7.06 -0.53 -6.80
N PRO A 219 -6.33 0.04 -5.82
CA PRO A 219 -5.54 1.25 -6.01
C PRO A 219 -4.54 1.15 -7.15
N TYR A 220 -4.14 2.30 -7.67
CA TYR A 220 -3.00 2.38 -8.58
C TYR A 220 -1.69 2.25 -7.82
N ARG A 221 -0.67 1.73 -8.51
CA ARG A 221 0.67 1.56 -7.98
C ARG A 221 1.60 2.54 -8.67
N LEU A 222 2.42 3.23 -7.88
CA LEU A 222 3.52 4.06 -8.38
C LEU A 222 4.82 3.63 -7.71
N ARG A 223 5.77 3.10 -8.49
CA ARG A 223 7.14 2.83 -8.03
C ARG A 223 8.04 4.01 -8.36
N VAL A 224 8.52 4.70 -7.32
CA VAL A 224 9.46 5.82 -7.47
C VAL A 224 10.83 5.40 -6.99
N MET A 225 11.84 5.66 -7.81
CA MET A 225 13.24 5.36 -7.53
C MET A 225 14.06 6.64 -7.41
N THR A 226 14.95 6.72 -6.43
CA THR A 226 16.05 7.69 -6.40
C THR A 226 17.34 7.00 -6.81
N TRP A 227 18.17 7.66 -7.62
CA TRP A 227 19.46 7.10 -8.01
C TRP A 227 20.51 8.15 -8.35
N ASN A 228 21.55 8.23 -7.51
CA ASN A 228 22.80 8.89 -7.87
C ASN A 228 23.56 8.00 -8.86
N LEU A 229 23.84 8.52 -10.05
CA LEU A 229 24.46 7.77 -11.14
C LEU A 229 25.98 7.71 -11.08
N TRP A 230 26.64 8.44 -10.18
CA TRP A 230 28.10 8.50 -10.06
C TRP A 230 28.82 8.91 -11.35
N TYR A 231 28.96 10.21 -11.59
CA TYR A 231 29.52 10.71 -12.85
C TYR A 231 28.81 10.17 -14.10
N GLY A 232 27.48 10.04 -14.05
CA GLY A 232 26.65 9.43 -15.11
C GLY A 232 26.83 7.92 -15.28
N GLY A 233 27.61 7.28 -14.41
CA GLY A 233 27.99 5.87 -14.43
C GLY A 233 29.31 5.62 -15.16
N THR A 234 30.00 6.67 -15.59
CA THR A 234 31.13 6.59 -16.53
C THR A 234 32.36 5.82 -16.02
N LYS A 235 32.41 5.52 -14.71
CA LYS A 235 33.44 4.68 -14.10
C LYS A 235 33.28 3.19 -14.40
N VAL A 236 32.11 2.78 -14.90
CA VAL A 236 31.79 1.38 -15.22
C VAL A 236 31.58 1.21 -16.73
N HIS A 237 32.16 0.15 -17.28
CA HIS A 237 31.96 -0.23 -18.68
C HIS A 237 30.50 -0.58 -18.95
N ASP A 238 29.98 -0.15 -20.11
CA ASP A 238 28.59 -0.36 -20.53
C ASP A 238 27.53 0.16 -19.54
N HIS A 239 27.88 1.16 -18.72
CA HIS A 239 27.02 1.71 -17.66
C HIS A 239 25.61 2.04 -18.13
N ARG A 240 25.41 2.61 -19.32
CA ARG A 240 24.08 2.94 -19.83
C ARG A 240 23.21 1.71 -20.02
N ALA A 241 23.76 0.62 -20.57
CA ALA A 241 23.03 -0.63 -20.74
C ALA A 241 22.68 -1.26 -19.39
N LYS A 242 23.62 -1.19 -18.43
CA LYS A 242 23.40 -1.66 -17.05
C LYS A 242 22.34 -0.83 -16.32
N GLN A 243 22.33 0.49 -16.49
CA GLN A 243 21.31 1.38 -15.95
C GLN A 243 19.91 1.06 -16.53
N LEU A 244 19.81 0.83 -17.84
CA LEU A 244 18.56 0.42 -18.47
C LEU A 244 18.06 -0.94 -17.94
N LYS A 245 18.97 -1.89 -17.75
CA LYS A 245 18.67 -3.19 -17.15
C LYS A 245 18.10 -3.02 -15.73
N VAL A 246 18.76 -2.23 -14.88
CA VAL A 246 18.30 -1.95 -13.51
C VAL A 246 16.89 -1.35 -13.52
N ILE A 247 16.65 -0.30 -14.31
CA ILE A 247 15.32 0.36 -14.36
C ILE A 247 14.23 -0.61 -14.83
N ALA A 248 14.55 -1.50 -15.78
CA ALA A 248 13.62 -2.50 -16.28
C ALA A 248 13.35 -3.62 -15.25
N GLU A 249 14.39 -4.12 -14.57
CA GLU A 249 14.27 -5.23 -13.60
C GLU A 249 13.60 -4.79 -12.30
N THR A 250 13.76 -3.54 -11.89
CA THR A 250 13.10 -3.00 -10.69
C THR A 250 11.67 -2.55 -10.94
N ASP A 251 11.22 -2.58 -12.20
CA ASP A 251 9.91 -2.10 -12.66
C ASP A 251 9.57 -0.70 -12.08
N ALA A 252 10.57 0.19 -12.07
CA ALA A 252 10.35 1.58 -11.67
C ALA A 252 9.38 2.26 -12.65
N ASP A 253 8.57 3.18 -12.15
CA ASP A 253 7.66 3.98 -12.96
C ASP A 253 8.19 5.41 -13.17
N VAL A 254 8.82 5.97 -12.13
CA VAL A 254 9.47 7.28 -12.16
C VAL A 254 10.82 7.18 -11.47
N VAL A 255 11.87 7.78 -12.05
CA VAL A 255 13.21 7.80 -11.47
C VAL A 255 13.69 9.24 -11.36
N GLY A 256 14.02 9.67 -10.14
CA GLY A 256 14.79 10.89 -9.90
C GLY A 256 16.28 10.57 -9.89
N LEU A 257 17.04 11.30 -10.71
CA LEU A 257 18.44 11.05 -11.01
C LEU A 257 19.30 12.19 -10.49
N GLN A 258 20.40 11.83 -9.86
CA GLN A 258 21.48 12.73 -9.46
C GLN A 258 22.78 12.32 -10.17
N GLU A 259 23.75 13.24 -10.29
CA GLU A 259 25.00 13.03 -11.02
C GLU A 259 24.80 12.50 -12.43
N THR A 260 23.84 13.09 -13.14
CA THR A 260 23.58 12.72 -14.55
C THR A 260 24.74 13.06 -15.49
N TYR A 261 25.57 14.05 -15.14
CA TYR A 261 26.69 14.56 -15.92
C TYR A 261 26.33 14.83 -17.39
N GLY A 262 25.24 15.57 -17.59
CA GLY A 262 24.77 16.02 -18.91
C GLY A 262 23.52 15.28 -19.38
N THR A 263 23.66 14.36 -20.34
CA THR A 263 22.55 13.82 -21.14
C THR A 263 21.91 12.55 -20.60
N ALA A 264 22.31 12.06 -19.42
CA ALA A 264 21.89 10.74 -18.95
C ALA A 264 20.38 10.55 -18.84
N ALA A 265 19.65 11.55 -18.31
CA ALA A 265 18.19 11.49 -18.23
C ALA A 265 17.53 11.37 -19.61
N GLU A 266 18.04 12.11 -20.60
CA GLU A 266 17.52 12.13 -21.97
C GLU A 266 17.78 10.80 -22.68
N GLU A 267 18.99 10.25 -22.53
CA GLU A 267 19.40 8.97 -23.13
C GLU A 267 18.62 7.79 -22.56
N LEU A 268 18.49 7.71 -21.23
CA LEU A 268 17.72 6.65 -20.56
C LEU A 268 16.26 6.71 -20.96
N ALA A 269 15.64 7.89 -20.90
CA ALA A 269 14.24 8.04 -21.30
C ALA A 269 14.03 7.76 -22.79
N GLY A 270 14.96 8.17 -23.65
CA GLY A 270 14.92 7.89 -25.08
C GLY A 270 14.91 6.39 -25.38
N ALA A 271 15.78 5.63 -24.72
CA ALA A 271 15.88 4.17 -24.89
C ALA A 271 14.65 3.43 -24.33
N LEU A 272 14.09 3.90 -23.20
CA LEU A 272 12.87 3.32 -22.60
C LEU A 272 11.57 3.77 -23.30
N GLY A 273 11.64 4.80 -24.15
CA GLY A 273 10.46 5.45 -24.71
C GLY A 273 9.68 6.27 -23.68
N TRP A 274 10.33 6.74 -22.61
CA TRP A 274 9.75 7.48 -21.49
C TRP A 274 9.79 9.01 -21.69
N TYR A 275 9.10 9.72 -20.80
CA TYR A 275 9.18 11.17 -20.66
C TYR A 275 10.38 11.54 -19.79
N HIS A 276 10.91 12.75 -19.98
CA HIS A 276 11.99 13.26 -19.14
C HIS A 276 11.88 14.76 -18.88
N HIS A 277 12.57 15.17 -17.82
CA HIS A 277 12.97 16.53 -17.54
C HIS A 277 14.42 16.51 -17.07
N ARG A 278 15.30 17.18 -17.82
CA ARG A 278 16.67 17.46 -17.42
C ARG A 278 16.74 18.85 -16.78
N ALA A 279 17.51 18.99 -15.71
CA ALA A 279 17.79 20.27 -15.07
C ALA A 279 19.30 20.40 -14.81
N GLY A 280 19.93 21.37 -15.50
CA GLY A 280 21.38 21.54 -15.47
C GLY A 280 22.16 20.34 -16.03
N GLU A 281 23.35 20.11 -15.46
CA GLU A 281 24.21 18.97 -15.79
C GLU A 281 24.11 17.83 -14.78
N ASN A 282 23.40 18.03 -13.66
CA ASN A 282 23.44 17.10 -12.52
C ASN A 282 22.10 16.38 -12.28
N LEU A 283 20.96 17.03 -12.48
CA LEU A 283 19.65 16.49 -12.09
C LEU A 283 18.79 16.08 -13.28
N GLY A 284 17.97 15.05 -13.08
CA GLY A 284 16.91 14.71 -14.01
C GLY A 284 15.80 13.89 -13.39
N VAL A 285 14.62 13.92 -14.03
CA VAL A 285 13.53 12.99 -13.76
C VAL A 285 13.16 12.30 -15.06
N ILE A 286 13.03 10.98 -15.04
CA ILE A 286 12.45 10.20 -16.13
C ILE A 286 11.17 9.53 -15.65
N SER A 287 10.17 9.43 -16.52
CA SER A 287 8.84 8.94 -16.15
C SER A 287 8.21 8.12 -17.27
N ARG A 288 7.69 6.94 -16.92
CA ARG A 288 6.82 6.12 -17.77
C ARG A 288 5.53 6.87 -18.13
N TYR A 289 5.10 7.78 -17.24
CA TYR A 289 3.87 8.56 -17.34
C TYR A 289 4.09 9.96 -17.94
N PRO A 290 3.09 10.54 -18.62
CA PRO A 290 3.19 11.89 -19.16
C PRO A 290 3.54 12.94 -18.11
N ILE A 291 4.55 13.77 -18.41
CA ILE A 291 4.88 14.96 -17.63
C ILE A 291 3.96 16.12 -18.04
N THR A 292 3.13 16.59 -17.13
CA THR A 292 2.15 17.68 -17.36
C THR A 292 2.64 19.05 -16.92
N ALA A 293 3.61 19.09 -15.99
CA ALA A 293 4.31 20.32 -15.59
C ALA A 293 5.78 20.02 -15.25
N ARG A 294 6.62 21.05 -15.32
CA ARG A 294 8.04 21.00 -14.95
C ARG A 294 8.30 22.11 -13.94
N PHE A 295 9.12 21.82 -12.94
CA PHE A 295 9.43 22.70 -11.83
C PHE A 295 10.95 22.81 -11.65
N GLY A 296 11.40 23.96 -11.17
CA GLY A 296 12.83 24.27 -11.05
C GLY A 296 13.38 25.04 -12.24
N ASP A 297 14.58 25.60 -12.06
CA ASP A 297 15.25 26.38 -13.09
C ASP A 297 15.97 25.44 -14.08
N PRO A 298 16.05 25.78 -15.38
CA PRO A 298 16.83 24.99 -16.33
C PRO A 298 18.34 24.98 -15.99
N ASP A 299 18.79 25.97 -15.22
CA ASP A 299 20.17 26.14 -14.75
C ASP A 299 20.22 26.15 -13.21
N VAL A 300 19.80 25.04 -12.59
CA VAL A 300 19.88 24.79 -11.13
C VAL A 300 21.32 24.72 -10.60
N GLY A 301 22.34 24.95 -11.43
CA GLY A 301 23.73 24.68 -11.09
C GLY A 301 23.99 23.18 -10.88
N PHE A 302 25.04 22.86 -10.11
CA PHE A 302 25.36 21.47 -9.79
C PHE A 302 24.47 20.94 -8.64
N TYR A 303 24.37 21.64 -7.50
CA TYR A 303 23.46 21.25 -6.39
C TYR A 303 22.17 22.06 -6.43
N GLY A 304 21.05 21.41 -6.16
CA GLY A 304 19.75 22.05 -6.18
C GLY A 304 18.59 21.07 -6.23
N ALA A 305 17.48 21.52 -6.81
CA ALA A 305 16.24 20.77 -6.91
C ALA A 305 15.55 21.01 -8.25
N ALA A 306 14.96 19.95 -8.80
CA ALA A 306 14.09 20.03 -9.98
C ALA A 306 12.92 19.07 -9.80
N GLY A 307 11.79 19.36 -10.43
CA GLY A 307 10.59 18.54 -10.26
C GLY A 307 9.73 18.45 -11.51
N VAL A 308 8.81 17.51 -11.48
CA VAL A 308 7.83 17.30 -12.54
C VAL A 308 6.48 16.97 -11.92
N ARG A 309 5.40 17.37 -12.59
CA ARG A 309 4.08 16.78 -12.35
C ARG A 309 3.89 15.63 -13.32
N VAL A 310 3.65 14.43 -12.79
CA VAL A 310 3.36 13.23 -13.58
C VAL A 310 1.89 12.87 -13.46
N ARG A 311 1.26 12.59 -14.59
CA ARG A 311 -0.13 12.11 -14.63
C ARG A 311 -0.14 10.58 -14.72
N VAL A 312 -0.34 9.92 -13.58
CA VAL A 312 -0.34 8.46 -13.46
C VAL A 312 -1.55 7.86 -14.16
N HIS A 313 -2.73 8.46 -13.98
CA HIS A 313 -3.95 8.15 -14.73
C HIS A 313 -4.89 9.35 -14.79
N GLU A 314 -6.05 9.19 -15.43
CA GLU A 314 -7.06 10.24 -15.47
C GLU A 314 -7.55 10.59 -14.05
N GLY A 315 -7.30 11.82 -13.61
CA GLY A 315 -7.65 12.29 -12.27
C GLY A 315 -6.61 12.07 -11.18
N ALA A 316 -5.46 11.44 -11.47
CA ALA A 316 -4.35 11.33 -10.51
C ALA A 316 -3.04 11.88 -11.08
N GLU A 317 -2.60 12.96 -10.43
CA GLU A 317 -1.30 13.57 -10.64
C GLU A 317 -0.47 13.50 -9.36
N VAL A 318 0.84 13.38 -9.51
CA VAL A 318 1.81 13.40 -8.40
C VAL A 318 2.96 14.32 -8.80
N ASP A 319 3.42 15.15 -7.87
CA ASP A 319 4.64 15.92 -8.05
C ASP A 319 5.84 15.10 -7.58
N VAL A 320 6.81 14.86 -8.46
CA VAL A 320 8.05 14.16 -8.16
C VAL A 320 9.21 15.14 -8.29
N TRP A 321 9.89 15.38 -7.18
CA TRP A 321 11.05 16.25 -7.06
C TRP A 321 12.31 15.43 -6.85
N THR A 322 13.41 15.81 -7.48
CA THR A 322 14.74 15.28 -7.23
C THR A 322 15.65 16.36 -6.68
N VAL A 323 16.45 16.03 -5.66
CA VAL A 323 17.48 16.91 -5.10
C VAL A 323 18.85 16.25 -5.12
N HIS A 324 19.90 17.07 -5.19
CA HIS A 324 21.25 16.67 -4.86
C HIS A 324 21.85 17.81 -4.03
N LEU A 325 22.10 17.54 -2.75
CA LEU A 325 22.65 18.51 -1.80
C LEU A 325 24.18 18.41 -1.73
N ASP A 326 24.85 19.47 -1.25
CA ASP A 326 26.31 19.56 -1.23
C ASP A 326 26.98 18.39 -0.47
N TYR A 327 28.04 17.78 -1.02
CA TYR A 327 28.71 16.63 -0.40
C TYR A 327 29.83 17.00 0.58
N LYS A 328 30.25 18.27 0.66
CA LYS A 328 31.47 18.62 1.39
C LYS A 328 31.27 18.52 2.89
N GLU A 329 32.36 18.19 3.58
CA GLU A 329 32.42 18.20 5.05
C GLU A 329 31.35 17.27 5.66
N TYR A 330 31.41 15.99 5.29
CA TYR A 330 30.46 14.98 5.73
C TYR A 330 30.55 14.72 7.24
N GLY A 331 29.44 14.97 7.96
CA GLY A 331 29.37 14.93 9.42
C GLY A 331 29.92 13.65 10.07
N PRO A 332 29.56 12.44 9.60
CA PRO A 332 30.12 11.18 10.10
C PRO A 332 31.65 11.02 9.97
N TYR A 333 32.33 11.90 9.23
CA TYR A 333 33.79 11.92 9.18
C TYR A 333 34.43 12.72 10.31
N VAL A 334 33.68 13.60 10.99
CA VAL A 334 34.12 14.40 12.13
C VAL A 334 34.40 13.50 13.33
N THR A 335 35.64 13.54 13.85
CA THR A 335 36.04 12.76 15.04
C THR A 335 35.93 13.55 16.33
N ASP A 336 36.14 14.87 16.26
CA ASP A 336 36.12 15.78 17.40
C ASP A 336 35.27 17.00 17.04
N GLY A 337 34.27 17.31 17.87
CA GLY A 337 33.37 18.44 17.67
C GLY A 337 31.96 18.03 17.25
N ASP A 338 31.20 19.02 16.79
CA ASP A 338 29.81 18.85 16.37
C ASP A 338 29.74 18.28 14.94
N PRO A 339 29.22 17.05 14.74
CA PRO A 339 29.11 16.44 13.41
C PRO A 339 28.11 17.18 12.50
N THR A 340 27.31 18.10 13.03
CA THR A 340 26.31 18.87 12.27
C THR A 340 26.80 20.26 11.86
N ALA A 341 28.03 20.64 12.24
CA ALA A 341 28.55 22.00 12.03
C ALA A 341 28.52 22.50 10.58
N HIS A 342 28.56 21.57 9.62
CA HIS A 342 28.61 21.85 8.18
C HIS A 342 27.28 21.63 7.46
N GLU A 343 26.22 21.25 8.19
CA GLU A 343 24.89 20.99 7.61
C GLU A 343 24.18 22.25 7.09
N GLY A 344 24.67 23.44 7.45
CA GLY A 344 24.03 24.71 7.10
C GLY A 344 23.84 24.93 5.59
N VAL A 345 24.80 24.47 4.76
CA VAL A 345 24.70 24.56 3.29
C VAL A 345 23.60 23.64 2.77
N ARG A 346 23.64 22.34 3.15
CA ARG A 346 22.62 21.35 2.77
C ARG A 346 21.23 21.76 3.23
N LEU A 347 21.11 22.28 4.46
CA LEU A 347 19.85 22.74 5.02
C LEU A 347 19.26 23.91 4.24
N ALA A 348 20.10 24.87 3.83
CA ALA A 348 19.64 25.99 3.00
C ALA A 348 19.15 25.51 1.63
N GLN A 349 19.87 24.59 1.00
CA GLN A 349 19.49 23.99 -0.29
C GLN A 349 18.17 23.20 -0.19
N LEU A 350 18.01 22.37 0.85
CA LEU A 350 16.78 21.64 1.06
C LEU A 350 15.60 22.58 1.34
N ARG A 351 15.78 23.62 2.16
CA ARG A 351 14.72 24.61 2.43
C ARG A 351 14.29 25.36 1.18
N ASP A 352 15.22 25.69 0.30
CA ASP A 352 14.89 26.27 -1.01
C ASP A 352 14.05 25.29 -1.86
N ALA A 353 14.40 24.00 -1.87
CA ALA A 353 13.60 22.98 -2.54
C ALA A 353 12.19 22.87 -1.95
N LEU A 354 12.09 22.74 -0.62
CA LEU A 354 10.81 22.62 0.10
C LEU A 354 9.91 23.85 -0.11
N GLY A 355 10.48 25.05 -0.22
CA GLY A 355 9.74 26.28 -0.50
C GLY A 355 9.09 26.33 -1.89
N ARG A 356 9.48 25.42 -2.81
CA ARG A 356 8.94 25.32 -4.17
C ARG A 356 7.90 24.21 -4.32
N VAL A 357 7.78 23.34 -3.32
CA VAL A 357 6.84 22.21 -3.31
C VAL A 357 5.42 22.71 -2.99
N ASP A 358 4.44 22.41 -3.85
CA ASP A 358 3.02 22.71 -3.60
C ASP A 358 2.32 21.58 -2.81
N ASP A 359 1.14 21.87 -2.25
CA ASP A 359 0.31 20.94 -1.46
C ASP A 359 -1.00 20.52 -2.15
N ARG A 360 -1.17 20.86 -3.43
CA ARG A 360 -2.38 20.62 -4.25
C ARG A 360 -2.48 19.18 -4.71
N VAL A 361 -1.35 18.51 -4.91
CA VAL A 361 -1.26 17.10 -5.31
C VAL A 361 -0.33 16.35 -4.36
N PRO A 362 -0.42 15.01 -4.27
CA PRO A 362 0.57 14.22 -3.55
C PRO A 362 2.00 14.49 -4.06
N VAL A 363 2.98 14.46 -3.16
CA VAL A 363 4.37 14.80 -3.45
C VAL A 363 5.28 13.64 -3.09
N VAL A 364 6.27 13.40 -3.95
CA VAL A 364 7.44 12.57 -3.65
C VAL A 364 8.70 13.42 -3.85
N LEU A 365 9.52 13.56 -2.81
CA LEU A 365 10.82 14.19 -2.84
C LEU A 365 11.89 13.12 -2.74
N VAL A 366 12.65 12.93 -3.80
CA VAL A 366 13.75 11.98 -3.86
C VAL A 366 15.10 12.69 -3.93
N GLY A 367 16.18 12.01 -3.56
CA GLY A 367 17.50 12.51 -3.86
C GLY A 367 18.61 12.05 -2.94
N ASP A 368 19.82 12.45 -3.30
CA ASP A 368 21.02 12.36 -2.47
C ASP A 368 21.11 13.61 -1.59
N PHE A 369 20.92 13.42 -0.29
CA PHE A 369 20.94 14.51 0.67
C PHE A 369 22.35 14.76 1.21
N ASN A 370 23.31 13.87 0.95
CA ASN A 370 24.65 13.91 1.53
C ASN A 370 24.66 14.10 3.06
N SER A 371 23.58 13.71 3.73
CA SER A 371 23.33 13.92 5.15
C SER A 371 22.65 12.68 5.74
N PRO A 372 23.09 12.19 6.90
CA PRO A 372 22.41 11.09 7.58
C PRO A 372 20.97 11.44 8.01
N SER A 373 20.19 10.41 8.24
CA SER A 373 18.84 10.54 8.80
C SER A 373 18.86 10.80 10.31
N HIS A 374 18.05 11.77 10.76
CA HIS A 374 17.73 11.96 12.18
C HIS A 374 17.03 10.73 12.79
N LEU A 375 16.36 9.90 11.98
CA LEU A 375 15.72 8.65 12.42
C LEU A 375 16.72 7.49 12.54
N ASP A 376 17.82 7.51 11.78
CA ASP A 376 18.81 6.42 11.78
C ASP A 376 19.88 6.64 12.84
N ARG A 377 20.09 7.90 13.23
CA ARG A 377 21.09 8.34 14.21
C ARG A 377 20.47 9.27 15.26
N PRO A 378 19.52 8.79 16.09
CA PRO A 378 18.76 9.62 17.02
C PRO A 378 19.59 10.31 18.12
N GLY A 379 20.88 9.98 18.26
CA GLY A 379 21.81 10.65 19.17
C GLY A 379 22.37 11.98 18.65
N VAL A 380 22.08 12.35 17.39
CA VAL A 380 22.53 13.58 16.75
C VAL A 380 21.34 14.24 16.06
N ASP A 381 21.16 15.56 16.25
CA ASP A 381 20.06 16.31 15.65
C ASP A 381 20.38 16.69 14.20
N TRP A 382 20.23 15.74 13.27
CA TRP A 382 20.49 15.97 11.84
C TRP A 382 19.46 16.93 11.23
N PRO A 383 19.81 18.21 10.99
CA PRO A 383 18.82 19.25 10.76
C PRO A 383 18.21 19.19 9.35
N VAL A 384 18.92 18.59 8.39
CA VAL A 384 18.47 18.50 6.99
C VAL A 384 17.25 17.58 6.90
N THR A 385 17.38 16.32 7.28
CA THR A 385 16.26 15.37 7.20
C THR A 385 15.11 15.74 8.15
N LYS A 386 15.41 16.35 9.30
CA LYS A 386 14.39 16.89 10.21
C LYS A 386 13.60 18.05 9.60
N ALA A 387 14.24 18.94 8.83
CA ALA A 387 13.53 20.02 8.14
C ALA A 387 12.54 19.50 7.09
N ALA A 388 12.81 18.34 6.46
CA ALA A 388 11.83 17.68 5.58
C ALA A 388 10.63 17.14 6.36
N GLU A 389 10.86 16.52 7.52
CA GLU A 389 9.79 16.07 8.43
C GLU A 389 8.93 17.25 8.91
N GLU A 390 9.56 18.34 9.34
CA GLU A 390 8.89 19.58 9.76
C GLU A 390 8.06 20.22 8.62
N ALA A 391 8.43 19.98 7.36
CA ALA A 391 7.66 20.39 6.18
C ALA A 391 6.51 19.40 5.82
N GLY A 392 6.31 18.37 6.64
CA GLY A 392 5.24 17.38 6.50
C GLY A 392 5.52 16.27 5.48
N LEU A 393 6.78 16.10 5.06
CA LEU A 393 7.21 14.94 4.30
C LEU A 393 7.59 13.81 5.26
N ARG A 394 7.23 12.58 4.95
CA ARG A 394 7.59 11.40 5.73
C ARG A 394 8.58 10.53 4.99
N ASP A 395 9.47 9.87 5.74
CA ASP A 395 10.49 8.97 5.22
C ASP A 395 9.89 7.60 4.89
N SER A 396 9.73 7.29 3.61
CA SER A 396 9.08 6.04 3.20
C SER A 396 9.85 4.78 3.61
N TYR A 397 11.18 4.85 3.69
CA TYR A 397 11.98 3.71 4.11
C TYR A 397 11.76 3.40 5.60
N ARG A 398 11.61 4.43 6.44
CA ARG A 398 11.35 4.27 7.87
C ARG A 398 9.89 3.99 8.21
N GLU A 399 8.95 4.39 7.36
CA GLU A 399 7.57 3.89 7.45
C GLU A 399 7.51 2.38 7.20
N ALA A 400 8.20 1.88 6.18
CA ALA A 400 8.26 0.45 5.86
C ALA A 400 9.13 -0.34 6.87
N HIS A 401 10.23 0.26 7.33
CA HIS A 401 11.21 -0.37 8.21
C HIS A 401 11.53 0.51 9.44
N PRO A 402 10.67 0.49 10.48
CA PRO A 402 10.82 1.38 11.63
C PRO A 402 12.07 1.15 12.48
N ASP A 403 12.67 -0.04 12.43
CA ASP A 403 13.89 -0.38 13.19
C ASP A 403 15.16 -0.11 12.35
N PRO A 404 15.93 0.95 12.66
CA PRO A 404 17.15 1.28 11.94
C PRO A 404 18.33 0.34 12.19
N VAL A 405 18.28 -0.48 13.24
CA VAL A 405 19.34 -1.47 13.50
C VAL A 405 19.08 -2.74 12.70
N ALA A 406 17.83 -3.22 12.68
CA ALA A 406 17.46 -4.41 11.92
C ALA A 406 17.49 -4.16 10.40
N HIS A 407 17.07 -2.96 9.98
CA HIS A 407 16.98 -2.56 8.57
C HIS A 407 17.70 -1.23 8.36
N PRO A 408 19.03 -1.23 8.26
CA PRO A 408 19.77 0.02 8.24
C PRO A 408 19.67 0.76 6.90
N GLY A 409 19.37 0.06 5.80
CA GLY A 409 19.09 0.70 4.50
C GLY A 409 20.24 1.51 3.94
N HIS A 410 21.49 1.06 4.13
CA HIS A 410 22.66 1.80 3.66
C HIS A 410 22.57 2.09 2.16
N THR A 411 22.83 3.34 1.79
CA THR A 411 22.90 3.76 0.39
C THR A 411 24.30 4.22 0.01
N TRP A 412 25.07 4.74 0.97
CA TRP A 412 26.46 5.11 0.85
C TRP A 412 27.34 4.22 1.73
N SER A 413 28.21 3.35 1.21
CA SER A 413 28.43 3.05 -0.20
C SER A 413 28.61 1.54 -0.42
N PRO A 414 28.00 0.97 -1.48
CA PRO A 414 28.23 -0.43 -1.86
C PRO A 414 29.66 -0.74 -2.30
N ILE A 415 30.47 0.26 -2.68
CA ILE A 415 31.82 0.05 -3.25
C ILE A 415 32.96 0.61 -2.40
N HIS A 416 32.68 1.47 -1.42
CA HIS A 416 33.69 2.05 -0.53
C HIS A 416 33.64 1.37 0.85
N PRO A 417 34.45 0.33 1.11
CA PRO A 417 34.53 -0.28 2.45
C PRO A 417 35.34 0.56 3.44
N VAL A 418 36.20 1.44 2.93
CA VAL A 418 37.08 2.33 3.69
C VAL A 418 37.04 3.72 3.09
N ARG A 419 37.29 4.73 3.92
CA ARG A 419 37.34 6.14 3.51
C ARG A 419 38.45 6.37 2.49
N GLU A 420 38.17 7.23 1.51
CA GLU A 420 39.14 7.65 0.49
C GLU A 420 40.18 8.66 0.98
N ASP A 421 40.11 9.08 2.25
CA ASP A 421 41.05 10.02 2.88
C ASP A 421 42.43 9.41 3.20
N GLY A 422 42.66 8.14 2.84
CA GLY A 422 43.89 7.41 3.12
C GLY A 422 44.08 7.02 4.59
N SER A 423 43.11 7.29 5.46
CA SER A 423 43.19 6.97 6.90
C SER A 423 43.05 5.48 7.21
N GLY A 424 42.54 4.69 6.26
CA GLY A 424 42.21 3.27 6.46
C GLY A 424 41.03 3.04 7.40
N ARG A 425 40.33 4.12 7.82
CA ARG A 425 39.12 4.01 8.63
C ARG A 425 37.97 3.42 7.80
N PRO A 426 37.08 2.62 8.41
CA PRO A 426 35.87 2.15 7.75
C PRO A 426 35.01 3.31 7.24
N GLU A 427 34.35 3.08 6.11
CA GLU A 427 33.26 3.94 5.66
C GLU A 427 32.07 3.76 6.64
N PRO A 428 31.42 4.83 7.13
CA PRO A 428 30.32 4.73 8.10
C PRO A 428 29.10 3.93 7.65
N GLN A 429 28.96 3.67 6.33
CA GLN A 429 27.85 2.93 5.73
C GLN A 429 26.50 3.55 6.11
N ASP A 430 26.20 4.73 5.57
CA ASP A 430 25.05 5.54 5.94
C ASP A 430 23.95 5.50 4.87
N ARG A 431 22.71 5.73 5.30
CA ARG A 431 21.60 6.05 4.40
C ARG A 431 21.55 7.56 4.21
N ILE A 432 21.89 8.00 3.01
CA ILE A 432 21.92 9.41 2.61
C ILE A 432 21.05 9.70 1.37
N ASP A 433 20.54 8.66 0.71
CA ASP A 433 19.59 8.76 -0.38
C ASP A 433 18.18 8.47 0.15
N PHE A 434 17.23 9.33 -0.20
CA PHE A 434 15.90 9.30 0.40
C PHE A 434 14.80 9.26 -0.65
N VAL A 435 13.69 8.62 -0.28
CA VAL A 435 12.39 8.77 -0.91
C VAL A 435 11.44 9.26 0.18
N LEU A 436 11.16 10.55 0.19
CA LEU A 436 10.25 11.20 1.12
C LEU A 436 8.92 11.47 0.42
N HIS A 437 7.81 11.44 1.15
CA HIS A 437 6.49 11.61 0.53
C HIS A 437 5.48 12.34 1.41
N ARG A 438 4.42 12.84 0.77
CA ARG A 438 3.23 13.38 1.44
C ARG A 438 2.00 13.06 0.60
N GLY A 439 0.95 12.57 1.25
CA GLY A 439 -0.34 12.29 0.61
C GLY A 439 -0.39 10.95 -0.16
N LEU A 440 0.55 10.05 0.09
CA LEU A 440 0.59 8.69 -0.47
C LEU A 440 0.65 7.65 0.65
N GLY A 441 0.19 6.42 0.35
CA GLY A 441 0.39 5.26 1.21
C GLY A 441 1.63 4.50 0.77
N VAL A 442 2.53 4.17 1.71
CA VAL A 442 3.72 3.34 1.44
C VAL A 442 3.30 1.88 1.54
N LEU A 443 3.55 1.13 0.46
CA LEU A 443 3.34 -0.33 0.44
C LEU A 443 4.63 -1.09 0.75
N ASP A 444 5.73 -0.60 0.20
CA ASP A 444 7.06 -1.19 0.39
C ASP A 444 8.14 -0.15 0.06
N SER A 445 9.31 -0.29 0.67
CA SER A 445 10.49 0.52 0.37
C SER A 445 11.77 -0.29 0.57
N GLU A 446 12.66 -0.29 -0.42
CA GLU A 446 13.88 -1.11 -0.40
C GLU A 446 15.08 -0.33 -0.94
N THR A 447 16.28 -0.69 -0.45
CA THR A 447 17.52 -0.31 -1.12
C THR A 447 17.90 -1.37 -2.14
N TYR A 448 18.43 -0.96 -3.28
CA TYR A 448 18.74 -1.87 -4.39
C TYR A 448 20.16 -1.67 -4.91
N VAL A 449 20.89 -2.79 -5.02
CA VAL A 449 22.19 -2.93 -5.67
C VAL A 449 22.17 -4.24 -6.46
N SER A 450 22.49 -4.20 -7.75
CA SER A 450 22.56 -5.42 -8.54
C SER A 450 23.85 -6.20 -8.25
N GLY A 451 23.73 -7.49 -7.94
CA GLY A 451 24.88 -8.37 -7.74
C GLY A 451 25.66 -8.04 -6.47
N ARG A 452 26.99 -8.23 -6.52
CA ARG A 452 27.92 -7.92 -5.43
C ARG A 452 29.07 -7.11 -6.01
N PRO A 453 28.99 -5.76 -6.00
CA PRO A 453 29.98 -4.94 -6.67
C PRO A 453 31.36 -5.13 -6.01
N ARG A 454 32.41 -5.13 -6.83
CA ARG A 454 33.79 -5.07 -6.35
C ARG A 454 34.06 -3.67 -5.79
N PRO A 455 34.89 -3.56 -4.75
CA PRO A 455 35.19 -2.27 -4.14
C PRO A 455 36.07 -1.41 -5.05
N TRP A 456 36.01 -0.09 -4.83
CA TRP A 456 36.92 0.87 -5.44
C TRP A 456 38.39 0.51 -5.13
N PRO A 457 39.32 0.60 -6.10
CA PRO A 457 39.14 1.13 -7.46
C PRO A 457 38.76 0.09 -8.55
N HIS A 458 38.51 -1.18 -8.20
CA HIS A 458 38.32 -2.28 -9.17
C HIS A 458 36.88 -2.43 -9.67
N VAL A 459 36.28 -1.32 -10.10
CA VAL A 459 34.84 -1.21 -10.36
C VAL A 459 34.44 -1.38 -11.82
N GLU A 460 35.39 -1.36 -12.75
CA GLU A 460 35.14 -1.10 -14.16
C GLU A 460 34.20 -2.15 -14.80
N ASP A 461 34.27 -3.40 -14.33
CA ASP A 461 33.40 -4.50 -14.78
C ASP A 461 32.24 -4.83 -13.82
N ASN A 462 31.94 -4.00 -12.82
CA ASN A 462 30.81 -4.23 -11.93
C ASN A 462 29.49 -4.24 -12.72
N ASP A 463 28.55 -5.11 -12.33
CA ASP A 463 27.18 -5.06 -12.85
C ASP A 463 26.44 -3.80 -12.39
N TRP A 464 26.72 -3.37 -11.15
CA TRP A 464 26.19 -2.15 -10.57
C TRP A 464 27.01 -0.93 -11.02
N PRO A 465 26.41 0.06 -11.72
CA PRO A 465 27.14 1.17 -12.34
C PRO A 465 27.18 2.44 -11.48
N SER A 466 27.13 2.33 -10.14
CA SER A 466 27.13 3.48 -9.22
C SER A 466 27.84 3.13 -7.90
N ASP A 467 28.29 4.14 -7.17
CA ASP A 467 28.80 4.06 -5.81
C ASP A 467 27.72 4.33 -4.75
N HIS A 468 26.47 4.61 -5.15
CA HIS A 468 25.29 4.64 -4.31
C HIS A 468 24.40 3.41 -4.58
N ALA A 469 23.72 2.91 -3.54
CA ALA A 469 22.54 2.07 -3.73
C ALA A 469 21.35 2.94 -4.16
N ALA A 470 20.47 2.40 -4.99
CA ALA A 470 19.20 3.05 -5.26
C ALA A 470 18.25 2.86 -4.08
N VAL A 471 17.28 3.76 -3.91
CA VAL A 471 16.13 3.55 -3.02
C VAL A 471 14.87 3.52 -3.88
N ILE A 472 14.03 2.52 -3.67
CA ILE A 472 12.82 2.28 -4.45
C ILE A 472 11.66 2.15 -3.50
N THR A 473 10.64 2.99 -3.67
CA THR A 473 9.43 2.92 -2.86
C THR A 473 8.23 2.66 -3.77
N THR A 474 7.41 1.69 -3.35
CA THR A 474 6.11 1.40 -3.96
C THR A 474 5.03 2.13 -3.18
N PHE A 475 4.30 2.99 -3.86
CA PHE A 475 3.17 3.73 -3.30
C PHE A 475 1.84 3.20 -3.82
N SER A 476 0.83 3.21 -2.96
CA SER A 476 -0.58 3.13 -3.34
C SER A 476 -1.12 4.54 -3.62
N LEU A 477 -1.77 4.71 -4.77
CA LEU A 477 -2.54 5.90 -5.12
C LEU A 477 -4.02 5.53 -5.07
N GLY A 478 -4.75 6.18 -4.16
CA GLY A 478 -6.18 5.97 -4.04
C GLY A 478 -6.92 6.29 -5.34
N ASN A 479 -7.97 5.53 -5.62
CA ASN A 479 -8.95 5.88 -6.64
C ASN A 479 -9.77 7.08 -6.13
N ARG A 480 -9.37 8.32 -6.43
CA ARG A 480 -10.29 9.44 -6.14
C ARG A 480 -11.42 9.44 -7.16
N ALA A 481 -12.63 9.18 -6.69
CA ALA A 481 -13.75 10.03 -7.06
C ALA A 481 -13.64 11.30 -6.20
N ALA A 482 -13.36 12.44 -6.81
CA ALA A 482 -13.51 13.74 -6.16
C ALA A 482 -13.96 14.76 -7.21
N SER A 483 -15.24 14.68 -7.54
CA SER A 483 -16.01 15.86 -7.95
C SER A 483 -17.12 16.03 -6.92
N VAL A 484 -17.03 17.12 -6.16
CA VAL A 484 -18.15 17.67 -5.39
C VAL A 484 -19.33 17.93 -6.31
#